data_AF-A0A2H9PFM7-F1
#
_entry.id   AF-A0A2H9PFM7-F1
#
_cell.length_a   1.000
_cell.length_b   1.000
_cell.length_c   1.000
_cell.angle_alpha   90.00
_cell.angle_beta   90.00
_cell.angle_gamma   90.00
#
_symmetry.space_group_name_H-M   'P 1'
#
loop_
_entity.id
_entity.type
_entity.pdbx_description
1 polymer ?
#
loop_
_entity_poly.entity_id
_entity_poly.type
_entity_poly.pdbx_seq_one_letter_code
_entity_poly.pdbx_strand_id
1 'polypeptide(L)'
;MGIEQAVSAIGLGLLQLVVGLVLAIGCIYIGFILFEKILKEIDLQEELKRGNIAIGIVMVAIVITLAGIISRGVSGITSGISDISGMNVMDILLNVVAGIVHLIIGIVLAVVAIYMAFGIWGKITAKIEETSELKNNNTAIGVVMAGVLIAVGFVIQGSVSGIGAAIASWSVVGIGGIVIGLLQLAVGLILAMACIYIGFSLFNKLLTEIDLQDELNKGNTAIGIVSAAIMITLSEVIGGAVGGITSGLFGQNINFIGAIVGGIVQLIVGIVFAVIAIYIAFRIWDKITAKIEETNELKNNNIAVGVVMAGVLIAVGFVIRGAIGGIGVGIAAAF
;
A
#
# COMPACT_ATOMS: atom_id res chain seq x y z
N MET A 1 -29.05 -6.17 -32.80
CA MET A 1 -28.85 -6.13 -31.34
C MET A 1 -27.39 -6.39 -30.93
N GLY A 2 -26.75 -7.51 -31.30
CA GLY A 2 -25.39 -7.82 -30.84
C GLY A 2 -24.26 -6.87 -31.32
N ILE A 3 -24.33 -6.37 -32.56
CA ILE A 3 -23.26 -5.50 -33.13
C ILE A 3 -23.30 -4.09 -32.54
N GLU A 4 -24.48 -3.47 -32.40
CA GLU A 4 -24.59 -2.13 -31.78
C GLU A 4 -24.19 -2.14 -30.30
N GLN A 5 -24.57 -3.18 -29.56
CA GLN A 5 -24.12 -3.38 -28.18
C GLN A 5 -22.59 -3.56 -28.11
N ALA A 6 -22.00 -4.33 -29.03
CA ALA A 6 -20.55 -4.48 -29.10
C ALA A 6 -19.84 -3.16 -29.41
N VAL A 7 -20.34 -2.37 -30.37
CA VAL A 7 -19.77 -1.06 -30.73
C VAL A 7 -19.89 -0.07 -29.56
N SER A 8 -21.03 -0.04 -28.86
CA SER A 8 -21.22 0.79 -27.66
C SER A 8 -20.28 0.39 -26.53
N ALA A 9 -20.12 -0.91 -26.26
CA ALA A 9 -19.21 -1.42 -25.23
C ALA A 9 -17.75 -1.08 -25.55
N ILE A 10 -17.33 -1.23 -26.81
CA ILE A 10 -15.99 -0.85 -27.27
C ILE A 10 -15.78 0.67 -27.11
N GLY A 11 -16.76 1.48 -27.51
CA GLY A 11 -16.70 2.94 -27.36
C GLY A 11 -16.53 3.38 -25.90
N LEU A 12 -17.26 2.76 -24.98
CA LEU A 12 -17.13 3.00 -23.54
C LEU A 12 -15.79 2.54 -22.98
N GLY A 13 -15.30 1.37 -23.39
CA GLY A 13 -13.98 0.89 -22.98
C GLY A 13 -12.85 1.81 -23.44
N LEU A 14 -12.93 2.34 -24.67
CA LEU A 14 -11.96 3.32 -25.18
C LEU A 14 -12.03 4.65 -24.41
N LEU A 15 -13.23 5.13 -24.07
CA LEU A 15 -13.38 6.32 -23.24
C LEU A 15 -12.76 6.11 -21.85
N GLN A 16 -13.03 4.98 -21.21
CA GLN A 16 -12.45 4.62 -19.91
C GLN A 16 -10.92 4.54 -19.97
N LEU A 17 -10.37 3.99 -21.04
CA LEU A 17 -8.92 3.95 -21.27
C LEU A 17 -8.32 5.36 -21.35
N VAL A 18 -8.94 6.27 -22.11
CA VAL A 18 -8.47 7.66 -22.24
C VAL A 18 -8.53 8.38 -20.90
N VAL A 19 -9.63 8.25 -20.16
CA VAL A 19 -9.77 8.83 -18.81
C VAL A 19 -8.71 8.27 -17.87
N GLY A 20 -8.52 6.94 -17.85
CA GLY A 20 -7.49 6.28 -17.04
C GLY A 20 -6.08 6.78 -17.37
N LEU A 21 -5.78 7.00 -18.65
CA LEU A 21 -4.48 7.53 -19.09
C LEU A 21 -4.24 8.97 -18.61
N VAL A 22 -5.24 9.85 -18.73
CA VAL A 22 -5.15 11.23 -18.25
C VAL A 22 -4.90 11.26 -16.74
N LEU A 23 -5.61 10.41 -15.99
CA LEU A 23 -5.45 10.30 -14.54
C LEU A 23 -4.09 9.72 -14.14
N ALA A 24 -3.57 8.75 -14.91
CA ALA A 24 -2.22 8.22 -14.71
C ALA A 24 -1.14 9.30 -14.92
N ILE A 25 -1.28 10.15 -15.95
CA ILE A 25 -0.36 11.28 -16.17
C ILE A 25 -0.46 12.29 -15.02
N GLY A 26 -1.68 12.60 -14.57
CA GLY A 26 -1.90 13.47 -13.40
C GLY A 26 -1.24 12.93 -12.13
N CYS A 27 -1.29 11.61 -11.92
CA CYS A 27 -0.63 10.95 -10.79
C CYS A 27 0.88 11.19 -10.75
N ILE A 28 1.55 11.15 -11.91
CA ILE A 28 3.00 11.40 -12.00
C ILE A 28 3.31 12.84 -11.57
N TYR A 29 2.53 13.82 -12.05
CA TYR A 29 2.71 15.22 -11.71
C TYR A 29 2.45 15.51 -10.22
N ILE A 30 1.37 14.95 -9.68
CA ILE A 30 1.05 15.06 -8.25
C ILE A 30 2.14 14.42 -7.39
N GLY A 31 2.63 13.24 -7.78
CA GLY A 31 3.72 12.55 -7.08
C GLY A 31 4.99 13.39 -7.02
N PHE A 32 5.34 14.06 -8.13
CA PHE A 32 6.53 14.90 -8.19
C PHE A 32 6.39 16.12 -7.27
N ILE A 33 5.27 16.85 -7.35
CA ILE A 33 4.99 17.99 -6.46
C ILE A 33 4.98 17.57 -4.99
N LEU A 34 4.36 16.42 -4.70
CA LEU A 34 4.31 15.90 -3.34
C LEU A 34 5.71 15.65 -2.80
N PHE A 35 6.58 15.07 -3.63
CA PHE A 35 7.93 14.74 -3.23
C PHE A 35 8.78 15.99 -2.98
N GLU A 36 8.72 17.00 -3.87
CA GLU A 36 9.35 18.31 -3.64
C GLU A 36 8.86 18.97 -2.35
N LYS A 37 7.56 18.84 -2.04
CA LYS A 37 6.98 19.45 -0.84
C LYS A 37 7.36 18.72 0.45
N ILE A 38 7.66 17.42 0.38
CA ILE A 38 8.13 16.62 1.52
C ILE A 38 9.62 16.90 1.76
N LEU A 39 10.45 16.83 0.71
CA LEU A 39 11.90 17.03 0.77
C LEU A 39 12.27 18.45 0.35
N LYS A 40 11.74 19.47 1.04
CA LYS A 40 11.93 20.89 0.68
C LYS A 40 13.39 21.36 0.61
N GLU A 41 14.30 20.63 1.25
CA GLU A 41 15.72 20.95 1.34
C GLU A 41 16.54 20.36 0.18
N ILE A 42 15.91 19.60 -0.71
CA ILE A 42 16.55 18.90 -1.82
C ILE A 42 16.01 19.42 -3.15
N ASP A 43 16.91 19.88 -4.03
CA ASP A 43 16.56 20.13 -5.42
C ASP A 43 16.45 18.79 -6.15
N LEU A 44 15.21 18.35 -6.37
CA LEU A 44 14.95 17.03 -6.91
C LEU A 44 15.51 16.84 -8.32
N GLN A 45 15.41 17.89 -9.15
CA GLN A 45 15.83 17.81 -10.54
C GLN A 45 17.34 17.80 -10.64
N GLU A 46 18.03 18.59 -9.82
CA GLU A 46 19.48 18.58 -9.74
C GLU A 46 19.99 17.21 -9.28
N GLU A 47 19.41 16.65 -8.22
CA GLU A 47 19.82 15.35 -7.70
C GLU A 47 19.56 14.21 -8.71
N LEU A 48 18.40 14.21 -9.38
CA LEU A 48 18.13 13.25 -10.44
C LEU A 48 19.10 13.40 -11.63
N LYS A 49 19.45 14.63 -12.03
CA LYS A 49 20.48 14.90 -13.06
C LYS A 49 21.86 14.41 -12.64
N ARG A 50 22.20 14.51 -11.36
CA ARG A 50 23.44 13.99 -10.77
C ARG A 50 23.47 12.46 -10.69
N GLY A 51 22.36 11.78 -10.99
CA GLY A 51 22.25 10.32 -10.93
C GLY A 51 22.03 9.80 -9.51
N ASN A 52 21.37 10.57 -8.64
CA ASN A 52 21.00 10.13 -7.31
C ASN A 52 19.93 9.03 -7.37
N ILE A 53 20.36 7.78 -7.18
CA ILE A 53 19.55 6.57 -7.22
C ILE A 53 18.58 6.55 -6.04
N ALA A 54 19.02 6.96 -4.85
CA ALA A 54 18.19 6.95 -3.65
C ALA A 54 16.92 7.79 -3.83
N ILE A 55 17.07 9.02 -4.34
CA ILE A 55 15.96 9.93 -4.64
C ILE A 55 15.06 9.36 -5.74
N GLY A 56 15.65 8.77 -6.79
CA GLY A 56 14.89 8.09 -7.84
C GLY A 56 14.01 6.95 -7.31
N ILE A 57 14.54 6.11 -6.42
CA ILE A 57 13.81 4.98 -5.82
C ILE A 57 12.61 5.46 -4.99
N VAL A 58 12.79 6.48 -4.16
CA VAL A 58 11.70 7.04 -3.34
C VAL A 58 10.63 7.68 -4.22
N MET A 59 11.04 8.42 -5.26
CA MET A 59 10.13 9.01 -6.23
C MET A 59 9.27 7.94 -6.91
N VAL A 60 9.87 6.83 -7.35
CA VAL A 60 9.15 5.69 -7.92
C VAL A 60 8.15 5.12 -6.93
N ALA A 61 8.53 4.96 -5.66
CA ALA A 61 7.65 4.42 -4.63
C ALA A 61 6.45 5.33 -4.32
N ILE A 62 6.64 6.65 -4.30
CA ILE A 62 5.54 7.62 -4.17
C ILE A 62 4.57 7.45 -5.34
N VAL A 63 5.08 7.40 -6.58
CA VAL A 63 4.23 7.25 -7.76
C VAL A 63 3.49 5.91 -7.75
N ILE A 64 4.14 4.80 -7.40
CA ILE A 64 3.48 3.49 -7.26
C ILE A 64 2.39 3.53 -6.20
N THR A 65 2.67 4.16 -5.06
CA THR A 65 1.71 4.30 -3.95
C THR A 65 0.49 5.12 -4.36
N LEU A 66 0.70 6.28 -4.98
CA LEU A 66 -0.37 7.13 -5.52
C LEU A 66 -1.15 6.41 -6.61
N ALA A 67 -0.48 5.74 -7.55
CA ALA A 67 -1.11 5.02 -8.65
C ALA A 67 -1.99 3.87 -8.12
N GLY A 68 -1.50 3.12 -7.13
CA GLY A 68 -2.28 2.06 -6.47
C GLY A 68 -3.57 2.60 -5.87
N ILE A 69 -3.52 3.73 -5.17
CA ILE A 69 -4.69 4.36 -4.56
C ILE A 69 -5.63 4.98 -5.61
N ILE A 70 -5.08 5.66 -6.62
CA ILE A 70 -5.84 6.30 -7.70
C ILE A 70 -6.53 5.25 -8.58
N SER A 71 -5.88 4.12 -8.86
CA SER A 71 -6.46 3.05 -9.69
C SER A 71 -7.78 2.51 -9.13
N ARG A 72 -7.91 2.43 -7.80
CA ARG A 72 -9.16 2.09 -7.11
C ARG A 72 -10.23 3.16 -7.35
N GLY A 73 -9.84 4.43 -7.32
CA GLY A 73 -10.69 5.57 -7.67
C GLY A 73 -11.22 5.52 -9.11
N VAL A 74 -10.34 5.20 -10.07
CA VAL A 74 -10.72 5.03 -11.48
C VAL A 74 -11.64 3.84 -11.69
N SER A 75 -11.41 2.73 -10.98
CA SER A 75 -12.29 1.56 -11.00
C SER A 75 -13.71 1.91 -10.51
N GLY A 76 -13.83 2.75 -9.48
CA GLY A 76 -15.13 3.25 -9.01
C GLY A 76 -15.88 4.12 -10.04
N ILE A 77 -15.17 4.97 -10.78
CA ILE A 77 -15.76 5.72 -11.92
C ILE A 77 -16.25 4.74 -13.00
N THR A 78 -15.44 3.73 -13.29
CA THR A 78 -15.68 2.74 -14.35
C THR A 78 -16.91 1.88 -14.03
N SER A 79 -17.03 1.39 -12.79
CA SER A 79 -18.17 0.57 -12.37
C SER A 79 -19.49 1.36 -12.39
N GLY A 80 -19.47 2.64 -11.99
CA GLY A 80 -20.65 3.52 -12.03
C GLY A 80 -21.15 3.87 -13.44
N ILE A 81 -20.33 3.63 -14.48
CA ILE A 81 -20.65 3.88 -15.90
C ILE A 81 -20.83 2.55 -16.67
N SER A 82 -20.53 1.40 -16.05
CA SER A 82 -20.52 0.11 -16.76
C SER A 82 -21.91 -0.40 -17.15
N ASP A 83 -22.99 0.08 -16.50
CA ASP A 83 -24.37 -0.29 -16.83
C ASP A 83 -25.24 0.96 -17.06
N ILE A 84 -25.02 1.60 -18.22
CA ILE A 84 -25.77 2.81 -18.65
C ILE A 84 -27.17 2.43 -19.17
N SER A 85 -27.44 1.13 -19.29
CA SER A 85 -28.66 0.56 -19.86
C SER A 85 -29.89 0.97 -19.04
N GLY A 86 -30.60 2.01 -19.49
CA GLY A 86 -31.80 2.51 -18.80
C GLY A 86 -31.56 3.61 -17.76
N MET A 87 -30.32 4.12 -17.65
CA MET A 87 -30.04 5.32 -16.85
C MET A 87 -30.39 6.60 -17.61
N ASN A 88 -30.97 7.58 -16.92
CA ASN A 88 -31.16 8.90 -17.50
C ASN A 88 -29.85 9.69 -17.49
N VAL A 89 -29.75 10.71 -18.35
CA VAL A 89 -28.56 11.60 -18.44
C VAL A 89 -28.16 12.19 -17.08
N MET A 90 -29.14 12.47 -16.22
CA MET A 90 -28.88 12.97 -14.86
C MET A 90 -28.20 11.93 -13.98
N ASP A 91 -28.58 10.66 -14.07
CA ASP A 91 -27.99 9.57 -13.27
C ASP A 91 -26.56 9.30 -13.72
N ILE A 92 -26.30 9.38 -15.04
CA ILE A 92 -24.96 9.28 -15.61
C ILE A 92 -24.09 10.41 -15.06
N LEU A 93 -24.59 11.64 -15.08
CA LEU A 93 -23.86 12.81 -14.58
C LEU A 93 -23.56 12.70 -13.09
N LEU A 94 -24.52 12.26 -12.28
CA LEU A 94 -24.33 12.05 -10.83
C LEU A 94 -23.28 10.98 -10.55
N ASN A 95 -23.27 9.86 -11.28
CA ASN A 95 -22.26 8.81 -11.12
C ASN A 95 -20.85 9.27 -11.52
N VAL A 96 -20.73 10.06 -12.59
CA VAL A 96 -19.45 10.66 -13.00
C VAL A 96 -18.94 11.63 -11.92
N VAL A 97 -19.81 12.51 -11.41
CA VAL A 97 -19.46 13.46 -10.33
C VAL A 97 -19.05 12.72 -9.06
N ALA A 98 -19.80 11.69 -8.66
CA ALA A 98 -19.48 10.85 -7.51
C ALA A 98 -18.10 10.18 -7.65
N GLY A 99 -17.78 9.66 -8.83
CA GLY A 99 -16.49 9.07 -9.13
C GLY A 99 -15.32 10.08 -9.10
N ILE A 100 -15.53 11.31 -9.60
CA ILE A 100 -14.54 12.39 -9.50
C ILE A 100 -14.31 12.79 -8.04
N VAL A 101 -15.37 12.93 -7.24
CA VAL A 101 -15.27 13.23 -5.81
C VAL A 101 -14.49 12.12 -5.09
N HIS A 102 -14.80 10.85 -5.39
CA HIS A 102 -14.08 9.71 -4.85
C HIS A 102 -12.58 9.74 -5.20
N LEU A 103 -12.24 10.07 -6.45
CA LEU A 103 -10.85 10.23 -6.90
C LEU A 103 -10.12 11.33 -6.12
N ILE A 104 -10.72 12.53 -6.01
CA ILE A 104 -10.12 13.66 -5.29
C ILE A 104 -9.85 13.28 -3.83
N ILE A 105 -10.82 12.64 -3.17
CA ILE A 105 -10.66 12.16 -1.80
C ILE A 105 -9.52 11.14 -1.75
N GLY A 106 -9.49 10.14 -2.64
CA GLY A 106 -8.41 9.16 -2.70
C GLY A 106 -7.01 9.79 -2.80
N ILE A 107 -6.85 10.81 -3.64
CA ILE A 107 -5.60 11.55 -3.79
C ILE A 107 -5.21 12.28 -2.50
N VAL A 108 -6.13 13.04 -1.90
CA VAL A 108 -5.88 13.77 -0.64
C VAL A 108 -5.46 12.80 0.46
N LEU A 109 -6.10 11.64 0.53
CA LEU A 109 -5.81 10.61 1.52
C LEU A 109 -4.45 9.95 1.30
N ALA A 110 -4.09 9.67 0.05
CA ALA A 110 -2.78 9.16 -0.28
C ALA A 110 -1.67 10.17 0.11
N VAL A 111 -1.90 11.46 -0.14
CA VAL A 111 -0.99 12.53 0.28
C VAL A 111 -0.82 12.53 1.81
N VAL A 112 -1.92 12.52 2.56
CA VAL A 112 -1.87 12.50 4.04
C VAL A 112 -1.15 11.26 4.56
N ALA A 113 -1.45 10.10 3.98
CA ALA A 113 -0.81 8.84 4.32
C ALA A 113 0.71 8.87 4.14
N ILE A 114 1.16 9.38 2.99
CA ILE A 114 2.58 9.52 2.66
C ILE A 114 3.25 10.47 3.67
N TYR A 115 2.65 11.63 3.95
CA TYR A 115 3.18 12.55 4.97
C TYR A 115 3.32 11.89 6.36
N MET A 116 2.30 11.14 6.78
CA MET A 116 2.36 10.40 8.04
C MET A 116 3.43 9.31 8.02
N ALA A 117 3.60 8.61 6.90
CA ALA A 117 4.61 7.57 6.73
C ALA A 117 6.01 8.14 6.92
N PHE A 118 6.34 9.25 6.24
CA PHE A 118 7.61 9.97 6.43
C PHE A 118 7.81 10.41 7.88
N GLY A 119 6.77 11.01 8.49
CA GLY A 119 6.85 11.50 9.86
C GLY A 119 7.01 10.40 10.92
N ILE A 120 6.45 9.21 10.69
CA ILE A 120 6.56 8.07 11.61
C ILE A 120 7.84 7.30 11.36
N TRP A 121 8.25 7.16 10.10
CA TRP A 121 9.56 6.63 9.76
C TRP A 121 10.64 7.41 10.49
N GLY A 122 10.68 8.74 10.35
CA GLY A 122 11.68 9.58 11.03
C GLY A 122 11.67 9.51 12.56
N LYS A 123 10.52 9.22 13.17
CA LYS A 123 10.45 8.97 14.63
C LYS A 123 11.05 7.63 15.03
N ILE A 124 10.89 6.61 14.18
CA ILE A 124 11.44 5.26 14.43
C ILE A 124 12.94 5.26 14.15
N THR A 125 13.39 5.95 13.10
CA THR A 125 14.80 6.07 12.68
C THR A 125 15.49 7.30 13.22
N ALA A 126 15.28 7.63 14.49
CA ALA A 126 15.82 8.85 15.10
C ALA A 126 17.37 8.96 15.09
N LYS A 127 18.13 7.89 14.79
CA LYS A 127 19.59 7.94 14.60
C LYS A 127 20.01 8.33 13.17
N ILE A 128 19.07 8.51 12.25
CA ILE A 128 19.33 8.74 10.82
C ILE A 128 18.83 10.14 10.47
N GLU A 129 19.64 10.93 9.77
CA GLU A 129 19.16 12.16 9.13
C GLU A 129 18.72 11.83 7.69
N GLU A 130 17.46 11.47 7.48
CA GLU A 130 17.02 10.87 6.20
C GLU A 130 17.22 11.81 5.01
N THR A 131 16.92 13.10 5.16
CA THR A 131 17.10 14.09 4.10
C THR A 131 18.56 14.21 3.68
N SER A 132 19.47 14.27 4.65
CA SER A 132 20.92 14.32 4.42
C SER A 132 21.40 13.05 3.71
N GLU A 133 20.97 11.88 4.18
CA GLU A 133 21.34 10.59 3.60
C GLU A 133 20.83 10.42 2.16
N LEU A 134 19.59 10.84 1.88
CA LEU A 134 19.06 10.84 0.52
C LEU A 134 19.85 11.76 -0.41
N LYS A 135 20.22 12.95 0.06
CA LYS A 135 21.07 13.89 -0.70
C LYS A 135 22.47 13.32 -0.95
N ASN A 136 22.98 12.51 -0.03
CA ASN A 136 24.25 11.79 -0.17
C ASN A 136 24.14 10.52 -1.03
N ASN A 137 23.01 10.29 -1.70
CA ASN A 137 22.73 9.13 -2.54
C ASN A 137 22.82 7.79 -1.78
N ASN A 138 22.44 7.80 -0.49
CA ASN A 138 22.33 6.58 0.30
C ASN A 138 21.17 5.72 -0.22
N THR A 139 21.51 4.75 -1.05
CA THR A 139 20.53 3.87 -1.71
C THR A 139 19.80 2.98 -0.70
N ALA A 140 20.41 2.64 0.44
CA ALA A 140 19.77 1.86 1.49
C ALA A 140 18.57 2.58 2.09
N ILE A 141 18.73 3.86 2.43
CA ILE A 141 17.64 4.71 2.92
C ILE A 141 16.55 4.86 1.86
N GLY A 142 16.94 5.11 0.61
CA GLY A 142 16.00 5.20 -0.50
C GLY A 142 15.13 3.95 -0.65
N VAL A 143 15.74 2.76 -0.61
CA VAL A 143 15.03 1.47 -0.71
C VAL A 143 14.12 1.21 0.48
N VAL A 144 14.58 1.45 1.71
CA VAL A 144 13.71 1.23 2.89
C VAL A 144 12.52 2.16 2.87
N MET A 145 12.72 3.46 2.60
CA MET A 145 11.61 4.38 2.50
C MET A 145 10.65 4.00 1.37
N ALA A 146 11.16 3.48 0.24
CA ALA A 146 10.31 2.93 -0.79
C ALA A 146 9.45 1.76 -0.27
N GLY A 147 10.06 0.84 0.49
CA GLY A 147 9.33 -0.24 1.16
C GLY A 147 8.25 0.27 2.12
N VAL A 148 8.56 1.28 2.94
CA VAL A 148 7.61 1.94 3.85
C VAL A 148 6.44 2.53 3.08
N LEU A 149 6.71 3.30 2.02
CA LEU A 149 5.67 3.98 1.25
C LEU A 149 4.76 2.99 0.52
N ILE A 150 5.33 1.98 -0.12
CA ILE A 150 4.57 0.91 -0.78
C ILE A 150 3.72 0.16 0.24
N ALA A 151 4.29 -0.17 1.40
CA ALA A 151 3.56 -0.84 2.48
C ALA A 151 2.35 -0.02 2.97
N VAL A 152 2.55 1.28 3.20
CA VAL A 152 1.47 2.21 3.58
C VAL A 152 0.41 2.28 2.48
N GLY A 153 0.84 2.32 1.22
CA GLY A 153 -0.05 2.26 0.05
C GLY A 153 -0.94 1.02 0.03
N PHE A 154 -0.38 -0.16 0.29
CA PHE A 154 -1.12 -1.43 0.29
C PHE A 154 -2.17 -1.49 1.40
N VAL A 155 -1.86 -1.01 2.60
CA VAL A 155 -2.83 -0.97 3.69
C VAL A 155 -3.97 0.01 3.40
N ILE A 156 -3.65 1.19 2.87
CA ILE A 156 -4.62 2.29 2.72
C ILE A 156 -5.52 2.11 1.50
N GLN A 157 -5.08 1.37 0.48
CA GLN A 157 -5.95 1.00 -0.65
C GLN A 157 -7.27 0.36 -0.20
N GLY A 158 -7.24 -0.48 0.84
CA GLY A 158 -8.45 -1.06 1.44
C GLY A 158 -9.36 0.00 2.03
N SER A 159 -8.79 0.94 2.80
CA SER A 159 -9.51 2.06 3.41
C SER A 159 -10.16 3.02 2.40
N VAL A 160 -9.42 3.38 1.35
CA VAL A 160 -9.95 4.27 0.31
C VAL A 160 -11.10 3.61 -0.43
N SER A 161 -11.03 2.29 -0.65
CA SER A 161 -12.13 1.52 -1.27
C SER A 161 -13.44 1.62 -0.44
N GLY A 162 -13.34 1.66 0.89
CA GLY A 162 -14.52 1.82 1.76
C GLY A 162 -15.23 3.16 1.60
N ILE A 163 -14.48 4.25 1.49
CA ILE A 163 -15.05 5.58 1.20
C ILE A 163 -15.68 5.59 -0.20
N GLY A 164 -15.06 4.94 -1.18
CA GLY A 164 -15.64 4.79 -2.52
C GLY A 164 -16.99 4.07 -2.50
N ALA A 165 -17.08 2.96 -1.76
CA ALA A 165 -18.33 2.23 -1.59
C ALA A 165 -19.42 3.08 -0.92
N ALA A 166 -19.05 3.88 0.10
CA ALA A 166 -19.97 4.80 0.77
C ALA A 166 -20.51 5.89 -0.18
N ILE A 167 -19.65 6.47 -1.02
CA ILE A 167 -20.03 7.49 -2.00
C ILE A 167 -20.92 6.88 -3.09
N ALA A 168 -20.53 5.72 -3.62
CA ALA A 168 -21.30 5.02 -4.65
C ALA A 168 -22.68 4.59 -4.16
N SER A 169 -22.80 4.25 -2.87
CA SER A 169 -24.06 3.81 -2.25
C SER A 169 -24.79 4.95 -1.52
N TRP A 170 -24.50 6.22 -1.83
CA TRP A 170 -25.00 7.39 -1.09
C TRP A 170 -26.53 7.40 -0.94
N SER A 171 -27.28 6.96 -1.95
CA SER A 171 -28.74 6.86 -1.91
C SER A 171 -29.26 5.89 -0.84
N VAL A 172 -28.45 4.91 -0.45
CA VAL A 172 -28.79 3.85 0.52
C VAL A 172 -28.24 4.17 1.92
N VAL A 173 -26.97 4.58 2.02
CA VAL A 173 -26.29 4.75 3.32
C VAL A 173 -26.24 6.20 3.82
N GLY A 174 -26.51 7.17 2.95
CA GLY A 174 -26.49 8.60 3.27
C GLY A 174 -25.22 9.05 4.01
N ILE A 175 -25.39 10.03 4.91
CA ILE A 175 -24.30 10.57 5.74
C ILE A 175 -23.66 9.49 6.63
N GLY A 176 -24.45 8.51 7.09
CA GLY A 176 -23.95 7.40 7.90
C GLY A 176 -22.85 6.59 7.20
N GLY A 177 -23.00 6.35 5.89
CA GLY A 177 -21.98 5.69 5.09
C GLY A 177 -20.67 6.46 5.03
N ILE A 178 -20.71 7.79 4.87
CA ILE A 178 -19.50 8.63 4.86
C ILE A 178 -18.79 8.56 6.22
N VAL A 179 -19.54 8.65 7.33
CA VAL A 179 -18.96 8.55 8.67
C VAL A 179 -18.26 7.20 8.86
N ILE A 180 -18.89 6.11 8.43
CA ILE A 180 -18.30 4.76 8.48
C ILE A 180 -17.04 4.68 7.60
N GLY A 181 -17.08 5.23 6.39
CA GLY A 181 -15.92 5.28 5.49
C GLY A 181 -14.74 6.06 6.09
N LEU A 182 -15.01 7.20 6.72
CA LEU A 182 -13.99 8.01 7.42
C LEU A 182 -13.43 7.30 8.66
N LEU A 183 -14.26 6.57 9.41
CA LEU A 183 -13.79 5.74 10.53
C LEU A 183 -12.85 4.65 10.02
N GLN A 184 -13.24 3.94 8.96
CA GLN A 184 -12.44 2.88 8.37
C GLN A 184 -11.11 3.40 7.81
N LEU A 185 -11.12 4.62 7.28
CA LEU A 185 -9.90 5.32 6.89
C LEU A 185 -8.97 5.57 8.08
N ALA A 186 -9.49 6.12 9.18
CA ALA A 186 -8.68 6.34 10.38
C ALA A 186 -8.07 5.03 10.89
N VAL A 187 -8.85 3.95 10.88
CA VAL A 187 -8.36 2.61 11.25
C VAL A 187 -7.24 2.15 10.31
N GLY A 188 -7.42 2.22 9.00
CA GLY A 188 -6.37 1.78 8.06
C GLY A 188 -5.11 2.64 8.12
N LEU A 189 -5.21 3.94 8.39
CA LEU A 189 -4.05 4.79 8.67
C LEU A 189 -3.31 4.30 9.92
N ILE A 190 -4.01 4.08 11.03
CA ILE A 190 -3.41 3.54 12.27
C ILE A 190 -2.73 2.20 12.00
N LEU A 191 -3.35 1.31 11.23
CA LEU A 191 -2.78 0.01 10.88
C LEU A 191 -1.56 0.11 9.96
N ALA A 192 -1.56 1.06 9.01
CA ALA A 192 -0.40 1.34 8.19
C ALA A 192 0.79 1.77 9.04
N MET A 193 0.55 2.61 10.06
CA MET A 193 1.59 3.05 10.99
C MET A 193 2.06 1.93 11.92
N ALA A 194 1.13 1.11 12.42
CA ALA A 194 1.47 -0.09 13.17
C ALA A 194 2.33 -1.05 12.33
N CYS A 195 2.06 -1.18 11.03
CA CYS A 195 2.85 -1.99 10.11
C CYS A 195 4.32 -1.55 10.05
N ILE A 196 4.58 -0.24 10.00
CA ILE A 196 5.95 0.30 10.00
C ILE A 196 6.67 -0.10 11.30
N TYR A 197 6.03 0.09 12.45
CA TYR A 197 6.60 -0.23 13.75
C TYR A 197 6.85 -1.75 13.93
N ILE A 198 5.87 -2.57 13.57
CA ILE A 198 5.97 -4.03 13.65
C ILE A 198 7.06 -4.52 12.70
N GLY A 199 7.13 -4.01 11.47
CA GLY A 199 8.16 -4.37 10.49
C GLY A 199 9.56 -4.05 10.97
N PHE A 200 9.77 -2.84 11.50
CA PHE A 200 11.04 -2.44 12.10
C PHE A 200 11.43 -3.33 13.29
N SER A 201 10.49 -3.59 14.22
CA SER A 201 10.74 -4.46 15.37
C SER A 201 11.03 -5.90 14.94
N LEU A 202 10.32 -6.40 13.92
CA LEU A 202 10.50 -7.74 13.39
C LEU A 202 11.87 -7.90 12.75
N PHE A 203 12.33 -6.93 11.96
CA PHE A 203 13.69 -6.92 11.43
C PHE A 203 14.72 -7.08 12.55
N ASN A 204 14.66 -6.24 13.59
CA ASN A 204 15.63 -6.26 14.70
C ASN A 204 15.59 -7.58 15.49
N LYS A 205 14.44 -8.26 15.54
CA LYS A 205 14.30 -9.57 16.18
C LYS A 205 14.81 -10.72 15.32
N LEU A 206 14.73 -10.60 14.00
CA LEU A 206 15.19 -11.63 13.06
C LEU A 206 16.70 -11.56 12.86
N LEU A 207 17.23 -10.35 12.73
CA LEU A 207 18.64 -10.09 12.48
C LEU A 207 19.26 -9.46 13.72
N THR A 208 19.27 -10.19 14.83
CA THR A 208 19.71 -9.68 16.14
C THR A 208 21.16 -9.20 16.18
N GLU A 209 21.99 -9.67 15.26
CA GLU A 209 23.39 -9.25 15.14
C GLU A 209 23.60 -8.00 14.28
N ILE A 210 22.52 -7.43 13.74
CA ILE A 210 22.55 -6.30 12.81
C ILE A 210 21.69 -5.18 13.38
N ASP A 211 22.30 -4.05 13.76
CA ASP A 211 21.55 -2.84 14.05
C ASP A 211 21.10 -2.22 12.72
N LEU A 212 19.78 -2.20 12.50
CA LEU A 212 19.19 -1.71 11.26
C LEU A 212 19.59 -0.26 10.96
N GLN A 213 19.54 0.63 11.96
CA GLN A 213 19.78 2.04 11.71
C GLN A 213 21.26 2.31 11.40
N ASP A 214 22.16 1.66 12.14
CA ASP A 214 23.59 1.81 11.93
C ASP A 214 24.02 1.26 10.56
N GLU A 215 23.46 0.14 10.10
CA GLU A 215 23.74 -0.39 8.76
C GLU A 215 23.12 0.47 7.65
N LEU A 216 21.92 1.00 7.85
CA LEU A 216 21.32 1.93 6.89
C LEU A 216 22.14 3.22 6.77
N ASN A 217 22.65 3.77 7.88
CA ASN A 217 23.55 4.93 7.89
C ASN A 217 24.87 4.66 7.13
N LYS A 218 25.36 3.41 7.12
CA LYS A 218 26.54 3.03 6.31
C LYS A 218 26.24 2.87 4.82
N GLY A 219 24.99 3.00 4.40
CA GLY A 219 24.59 2.78 3.00
C GLY A 219 24.41 1.31 2.63
N ASN A 220 24.18 0.43 3.61
CA ASN A 220 23.99 -1.00 3.38
C ASN A 220 22.64 -1.28 2.67
N THR A 221 22.69 -1.32 1.34
CA THR A 221 21.53 -1.49 0.48
C THR A 221 20.92 -2.89 0.61
N ALA A 222 21.73 -3.92 0.86
CA ALA A 222 21.23 -5.27 1.10
C ALA A 222 20.28 -5.32 2.30
N ILE A 223 20.68 -4.69 3.42
CA ILE A 223 19.83 -4.54 4.60
C ILE A 223 18.58 -3.71 4.30
N GLY A 224 18.73 -2.65 3.51
CA GLY A 224 17.59 -1.84 3.11
C GLY A 224 16.54 -2.61 2.32
N ILE A 225 16.98 -3.46 1.38
CA ILE A 225 16.12 -4.33 0.58
C ILE A 225 15.34 -5.32 1.46
N VAL A 226 16.01 -5.97 2.42
CA VAL A 226 15.39 -6.94 3.32
C VAL A 226 14.35 -6.27 4.22
N SER A 227 14.70 -5.12 4.80
CA SER A 227 13.78 -4.34 5.64
C SER A 227 12.54 -3.89 4.87
N ALA A 228 12.72 -3.38 3.65
CA ALA A 228 11.63 -3.03 2.74
C ALA A 228 10.73 -4.24 2.45
N ALA A 229 11.32 -5.41 2.16
CA ALA A 229 10.58 -6.63 1.88
C ALA A 229 9.75 -7.11 3.07
N ILE A 230 10.28 -7.03 4.30
CA ILE A 230 9.52 -7.35 5.52
C ILE A 230 8.29 -6.44 5.64
N MET A 231 8.45 -5.13 5.42
CA MET A 231 7.34 -4.17 5.50
C MET A 231 6.29 -4.43 4.44
N ILE A 232 6.70 -4.65 3.19
CA ILE A 232 5.79 -4.98 2.09
C ILE A 232 5.03 -6.28 2.42
N THR A 233 5.72 -7.31 2.88
CA THR A 233 5.14 -8.61 3.26
C THR A 233 4.09 -8.47 4.35
N LEU A 234 4.38 -7.73 5.43
CA LEU A 234 3.42 -7.48 6.51
C LEU A 234 2.22 -6.66 6.01
N SER A 235 2.47 -5.65 5.18
CA SER A 235 1.42 -4.77 4.67
C SER A 235 0.42 -5.47 3.76
N GLU A 236 0.86 -6.44 2.95
CA GLU A 236 -0.01 -7.25 2.10
C GLU A 236 -1.02 -8.04 2.95
N VAL A 237 -0.55 -8.59 4.07
CA VAL A 237 -1.40 -9.33 4.99
C VAL A 237 -2.37 -8.41 5.73
N ILE A 238 -1.87 -7.28 6.26
CA ILE A 238 -2.69 -6.30 6.99
C ILE A 238 -3.72 -5.63 6.06
N GLY A 239 -3.32 -5.25 4.85
CA GLY A 239 -4.21 -4.66 3.84
C GLY A 239 -5.35 -5.59 3.44
N GLY A 240 -5.10 -6.91 3.40
CA GLY A 240 -6.15 -7.92 3.24
C GLY A 240 -7.20 -7.89 4.35
N ALA A 241 -6.79 -7.72 5.61
CA ALA A 241 -7.72 -7.61 6.74
C ALA A 241 -8.57 -6.33 6.69
N VAL A 242 -7.97 -5.20 6.29
CA VAL A 242 -8.72 -3.94 6.08
C VAL A 242 -9.78 -4.11 4.99
N GLY A 243 -9.45 -4.81 3.89
CA GLY A 243 -10.41 -5.14 2.83
C GLY A 243 -11.59 -5.99 3.33
N GLY A 244 -11.33 -6.94 4.24
CA GLY A 244 -12.36 -7.75 4.89
C GLY A 244 -13.33 -6.91 5.74
N ILE A 245 -12.79 -6.01 6.58
CA ILE A 245 -13.59 -5.04 7.35
C ILE A 245 -14.46 -4.20 6.40
N THR A 246 -13.87 -3.68 5.33
CA THR A 246 -14.58 -2.87 4.32
C THR A 246 -15.80 -3.60 3.77
N SER A 247 -15.57 -4.83 3.30
CA SER A 247 -16.60 -5.61 2.60
C SER A 247 -17.73 -6.01 3.55
N GLY A 248 -17.42 -6.24 4.82
CA GLY A 248 -18.43 -6.54 5.83
C GLY A 248 -19.21 -5.32 6.33
N LEU A 249 -18.60 -4.13 6.37
CA LEU A 249 -19.28 -2.87 6.75
C LEU A 249 -20.30 -2.41 5.70
N PHE A 250 -20.00 -2.64 4.42
CA PHE A 250 -20.82 -2.17 3.29
C PHE A 250 -21.53 -3.31 2.52
N GLY A 251 -21.41 -4.56 2.99
CA GLY A 251 -22.03 -5.74 2.38
C GLY A 251 -23.51 -5.87 2.77
N GLN A 252 -24.37 -6.15 1.79
CA GLN A 252 -25.84 -6.15 1.94
C GLN A 252 -26.41 -7.32 2.78
N ASN A 253 -25.60 -8.30 3.22
CA ASN A 253 -26.07 -9.56 3.81
C ASN A 253 -25.22 -10.11 4.97
N ILE A 254 -24.33 -9.32 5.57
CA ILE A 254 -23.51 -9.78 6.70
C ILE A 254 -23.85 -8.97 7.94
N ASN A 255 -24.00 -9.66 9.06
CA ASN A 255 -24.21 -9.06 10.37
C ASN A 255 -23.07 -8.07 10.68
N PHE A 256 -23.37 -6.78 10.83
CA PHE A 256 -22.40 -5.71 11.06
C PHE A 256 -21.40 -6.04 12.20
N ILE A 257 -21.90 -6.67 13.27
CA ILE A 257 -21.08 -7.15 14.38
C ILE A 257 -20.14 -8.27 13.91
N GLY A 258 -20.64 -9.26 13.19
CA GLY A 258 -19.85 -10.35 12.60
C GLY A 258 -18.76 -9.85 11.65
N ALA A 259 -19.04 -8.80 10.87
CA ALA A 259 -18.07 -8.16 9.99
C ALA A 259 -16.92 -7.49 10.75
N ILE A 260 -17.22 -6.70 11.78
CA ILE A 260 -16.19 -6.03 12.60
C ILE A 260 -15.37 -7.08 13.35
N VAL A 261 -16.04 -8.04 13.99
CA VAL A 261 -15.39 -9.11 14.74
C VAL A 261 -14.53 -9.95 13.80
N GLY A 262 -15.07 -10.39 12.67
CA GLY A 262 -14.35 -11.17 11.66
C GLY A 262 -13.12 -10.42 11.13
N GLY A 263 -13.25 -9.12 10.84
CA GLY A 263 -12.14 -8.30 10.37
C GLY A 263 -11.05 -8.05 11.41
N ILE A 264 -11.41 -7.79 12.67
CA ILE A 264 -10.44 -7.64 13.77
C ILE A 264 -9.72 -8.97 14.03
N VAL A 265 -10.46 -10.08 14.07
CA VAL A 265 -9.85 -11.40 14.25
C VAL A 265 -8.94 -11.73 13.07
N GLN A 266 -9.38 -11.49 11.83
CA GLN A 266 -8.56 -11.68 10.64
C GLN A 266 -7.28 -10.84 10.70
N LEU A 267 -7.34 -9.60 11.22
CA LEU A 267 -6.18 -8.76 11.41
C LEU A 267 -5.20 -9.34 12.44
N ILE A 268 -5.69 -9.69 13.64
CA ILE A 268 -4.84 -10.22 14.72
C ILE A 268 -4.20 -11.54 14.28
N VAL A 269 -5.02 -12.46 13.80
CA VAL A 269 -4.56 -13.74 13.26
C VAL A 269 -3.59 -13.49 12.11
N GLY A 270 -3.92 -12.60 11.20
CA GLY A 270 -3.09 -12.34 10.03
C GLY A 270 -1.71 -11.81 10.37
N ILE A 271 -1.61 -10.84 11.29
CA ILE A 271 -0.31 -10.33 11.75
C ILE A 271 0.49 -11.43 12.43
N VAL A 272 -0.12 -12.22 13.32
CA VAL A 272 0.57 -13.31 14.02
C VAL A 272 1.11 -14.35 13.02
N PHE A 273 0.28 -14.78 12.07
CA PHE A 273 0.69 -15.74 11.05
C PHE A 273 1.72 -15.15 10.08
N ALA A 274 1.64 -13.87 9.72
CA ALA A 274 2.64 -13.20 8.89
C ALA A 274 4.01 -13.19 9.59
N VAL A 275 4.05 -12.82 10.87
CA VAL A 275 5.29 -12.81 11.67
C VAL A 275 5.88 -14.22 11.78
N ILE A 276 5.05 -15.21 12.11
CA ILE A 276 5.49 -16.61 12.22
C ILE A 276 6.03 -17.10 10.87
N ALA A 277 5.32 -16.83 9.78
CA ALA A 277 5.71 -17.30 8.47
C ALA A 277 6.97 -16.60 7.95
N ILE A 278 7.16 -15.31 8.23
CA ILE A 278 8.43 -14.62 7.97
C ILE A 278 9.56 -15.31 8.75
N TYR A 279 9.37 -15.60 10.04
CA TYR A 279 10.37 -16.31 10.85
C TYR A 279 10.70 -17.69 10.28
N ILE A 280 9.68 -18.45 9.89
CA ILE A 280 9.85 -19.77 9.24
C ILE A 280 10.57 -19.62 7.90
N ALA A 281 10.23 -18.60 7.11
CA ALA A 281 10.86 -18.33 5.81
C ALA A 281 12.35 -18.08 5.96
N PHE A 282 12.77 -17.22 6.90
CA PHE A 282 14.17 -17.02 7.23
C PHE A 282 14.85 -18.34 7.61
N ARG A 283 14.27 -19.10 8.54
CA ARG A 283 14.88 -20.34 9.02
C ARG A 283 14.95 -21.45 7.96
N ILE A 284 13.99 -21.50 7.05
CA ILE A 284 14.02 -22.42 5.90
C ILE A 284 15.07 -21.95 4.91
N TRP A 285 15.13 -20.65 4.65
CA TRP A 285 16.13 -20.05 3.78
C TRP A 285 17.54 -20.38 4.25
N ASP A 286 17.89 -20.07 5.51
CA ASP A 286 19.20 -20.38 6.11
C ASP A 286 19.58 -21.87 5.97
N LYS A 287 18.59 -22.78 6.03
CA LYS A 287 18.84 -24.22 5.81
C LYS A 287 19.12 -24.56 4.35
N ILE A 288 18.43 -23.92 3.41
CA ILE A 288 18.62 -24.12 1.97
C ILE A 288 19.98 -23.54 1.56
N THR A 289 20.35 -22.39 2.12
CA THR A 289 21.59 -21.67 1.83
C THR A 289 22.67 -21.92 2.87
N ALA A 290 22.71 -23.09 3.51
CA ALA A 290 23.66 -23.46 4.57
C ALA A 290 25.17 -23.34 4.24
N LYS A 291 25.54 -23.01 2.99
CA LYS A 291 26.90 -22.71 2.56
C LYS A 291 27.23 -21.21 2.54
N ILE A 292 26.24 -20.37 2.79
CA ILE A 292 26.32 -18.91 2.80
C ILE A 292 26.06 -18.49 4.25
N GLU A 293 26.89 -17.60 4.78
CA GLU A 293 26.63 -16.99 6.10
C GLU A 293 25.83 -15.71 5.87
N GLU A 294 24.51 -15.81 5.78
CA GLU A 294 23.63 -14.73 5.31
C GLU A 294 23.81 -13.45 6.12
N THR A 295 23.86 -13.56 7.45
CA THR A 295 24.06 -12.41 8.34
C THR A 295 25.36 -11.67 8.02
N ASN A 296 26.44 -12.39 7.72
CA ASN A 296 27.73 -11.79 7.38
C ASN A 296 27.73 -11.21 5.97
N GLU A 297 27.13 -11.90 5.01
CA GLU A 297 26.95 -11.38 3.65
C GLU A 297 26.11 -10.10 3.64
N LEU A 298 25.05 -10.05 4.44
CA LEU A 298 24.24 -8.86 4.61
C LEU A 298 25.02 -7.72 5.26
N LYS A 299 25.80 -7.96 6.32
CA LYS A 299 26.72 -6.96 6.91
C LYS A 299 27.75 -6.45 5.89
N ASN A 300 28.19 -7.29 4.97
CA ASN A 300 29.09 -6.94 3.87
C ASN A 300 28.38 -6.27 2.68
N ASN A 301 27.11 -5.87 2.85
CA ASN A 301 26.28 -5.24 1.82
C ASN A 301 26.17 -6.08 0.54
N ASN A 302 26.07 -7.40 0.68
CA ASN A 302 25.81 -8.29 -0.46
C ASN A 302 24.36 -8.14 -0.93
N ILE A 303 24.17 -7.25 -1.92
CA ILE A 303 22.87 -6.94 -2.51
C ILE A 303 22.21 -8.19 -3.10
N ALA A 304 22.97 -9.16 -3.63
CA ALA A 304 22.39 -10.37 -4.21
C ALA A 304 21.66 -11.20 -3.15
N VAL A 305 22.26 -11.38 -1.97
CA VAL A 305 21.62 -12.07 -0.84
C VAL A 305 20.37 -11.29 -0.39
N GLY A 306 20.47 -9.97 -0.25
CA GLY A 306 19.34 -9.12 0.12
C GLY A 306 18.16 -9.24 -0.85
N VAL A 307 18.41 -9.19 -2.17
CA VAL A 307 17.38 -9.31 -3.22
C VAL A 307 16.71 -10.68 -3.20
N VAL A 308 17.47 -11.76 -3.07
CA VAL A 308 16.89 -13.10 -3.04
C VAL A 308 16.03 -13.30 -1.79
N MET A 309 16.51 -12.87 -0.62
CA MET A 309 15.70 -12.92 0.60
C MET A 309 14.43 -12.06 0.48
N ALA A 310 14.53 -10.87 -0.12
CA ALA A 310 13.36 -10.04 -0.37
C ALA A 310 12.33 -10.76 -1.26
N GLY A 311 12.78 -11.43 -2.32
CA GLY A 311 11.92 -12.25 -3.17
C GLY A 311 11.20 -13.35 -2.41
N VAL A 312 11.92 -14.06 -1.53
CA VAL A 312 11.35 -15.11 -0.66
C VAL A 312 10.30 -14.53 0.27
N LEU A 313 10.60 -13.41 0.95
CA LEU A 313 9.69 -12.78 1.91
C LEU A 313 8.41 -12.29 1.23
N ILE A 314 8.55 -11.59 0.11
CA ILE A 314 7.41 -11.07 -0.65
C ILE A 314 6.54 -12.22 -1.18
N ALA A 315 7.16 -13.30 -1.69
CA ALA A 315 6.43 -14.49 -2.14
C ALA A 315 5.63 -15.12 -0.99
N VAL A 316 6.23 -15.24 0.19
CA VAL A 316 5.58 -15.72 1.41
C VAL A 316 4.39 -14.82 1.77
N GLY A 317 4.55 -13.50 1.71
CA GLY A 317 3.47 -12.53 1.92
C GLY A 317 2.28 -12.74 1.00
N PHE A 318 2.52 -12.90 -0.31
CA PHE A 318 1.45 -13.15 -1.27
C PHE A 318 0.68 -14.44 -1.00
N VAL A 319 1.38 -15.53 -0.64
CA VAL A 319 0.75 -16.81 -0.30
C VAL A 319 -0.12 -16.68 0.95
N ILE A 320 0.41 -16.04 2.01
CA ILE A 320 -0.29 -15.88 3.29
C ILE A 320 -1.51 -14.97 3.15
N ARG A 321 -1.42 -13.90 2.36
CA ARG A 321 -2.55 -13.01 2.08
C ARG A 321 -3.75 -13.79 1.54
N GLY A 322 -3.53 -14.73 0.62
CA GLY A 322 -4.58 -15.60 0.09
C GLY A 322 -5.20 -16.51 1.16
N ALA A 323 -4.37 -17.11 2.01
CA ALA A 323 -4.83 -18.00 3.08
C ALA A 323 -5.66 -17.28 4.16
N ILE A 324 -5.26 -16.06 4.55
CA ILE A 324 -5.93 -15.30 5.61
C ILE A 324 -7.27 -14.71 5.16
N GLY A 325 -7.41 -14.38 3.88
CA GLY A 325 -8.67 -13.85 3.32
C GLY A 325 -9.89 -14.72 3.62
N GLY A 326 -9.72 -16.05 3.65
CA GLY A 326 -10.80 -16.99 3.97
C GLY A 326 -11.24 -16.99 5.43
N ILE A 327 -10.36 -16.62 6.36
CA ILE A 327 -10.64 -16.66 7.81
C ILE A 327 -11.69 -15.62 8.19
N GLY A 328 -11.54 -14.39 7.67
CA GLY A 328 -12.49 -13.31 7.95
C GLY A 328 -13.91 -13.62 7.48
N VAL A 329 -14.04 -14.21 6.29
CA VAL A 329 -15.33 -14.63 5.73
C VAL A 329 -15.96 -15.73 6.58
N GLY A 330 -15.19 -16.74 6.97
CA GLY A 330 -15.68 -17.85 7.80
C GLY A 330 -16.19 -17.39 9.17
N ILE A 331 -15.48 -16.46 9.82
CA ILE A 331 -15.90 -15.90 11.12
C ILE A 331 -17.11 -15.00 10.94
N ALA A 332 -17.14 -14.15 9.92
CA ALA A 332 -18.27 -13.28 9.65
C ALA A 332 -19.58 -14.05 9.38
N ALA A 333 -19.48 -15.26 8.83
CA ALA A 333 -20.62 -16.16 8.62
C ALA A 333 -21.08 -16.92 9.89
N ALA A 334 -20.27 -16.94 10.95
CA ALA A 334 -20.58 -17.64 12.20
C ALA A 334 -21.36 -16.80 13.22
N PHE A 335 -21.58 -15.52 12.92
CA PHE A 335 -22.37 -14.56 13.71
C PHE A 335 -23.59 -14.12 12.92
#